data_AF-A0A7Y7C209-F1
#
_entry.id   AF-A0A7Y7C209-F1
#
_cell.length_a   1.000
_cell.length_b   1.000
_cell.length_c   1.000
_cell.angle_alpha   90.00
_cell.angle_beta   90.00
_cell.angle_gamma   90.00
#
_symmetry.space_group_name_H-M   'P 1'
#
loop_
_entity.id
_entity.type
_entity.pdbx_description
1 polymer ?
#
loop_
_entity_poly.entity_id
_entity_poly.type
_entity_poly.pdbx_seq_one_letter_code
_entity_poly.pdbx_strand_id
1 'polypeptide(L)'
;MILLSLFLAATPPIMLEPDAGAANRLHPRRVTASSFLKSGGKDHPPLYVADDDPATAWVEGAKGRGEGEALEWWGPELTRAKTYRLFIRNGFQQSAERFRANARPRKVKLEPLVQGETGPQVTGTPLVTELKDVLGWQEVRLPVPNQVHGVRLTLVSTYPGASHANTSLSDLRVYVEGDDPYKPEAESAAFEQVRASVLERKQAAAPDGNEARIEWAPRYEGEVLFTLDRSREEGEYARGLTYAVGLFSTIPVKDSYKPALERAKKLAALFDRVNLDYEGQDSEARAKWRRVTPAQPRAQKVVARASLSSMESDGLSPVSGLLHLEDARFFEADASPAQMLATLEQTHEKEAQEARVCMSRCERQRKAVALPEGSFDCSCVRECLGGCNRVSSLSLMKPQPSRPGGAFILGSLARPTSFLHGRVEFTGTRETWPTFRQTLIAYAGAKAEAVLTYDDAVARKGNALRMRIHVLDWSETNGKASLSAITTFLVSETHVRVMRHHPVKRA
;
A
#
# COMPACT_ATOMS: atom_id res chain seq x y z
N MET A 1 -56.19 23.78 -16.95
CA MET A 1 -55.97 22.47 -16.31
C MET A 1 -55.54 21.50 -17.40
N ILE A 2 -54.38 20.87 -17.45
CA ILE A 2 -53.25 20.68 -16.53
C ILE A 2 -51.99 20.65 -17.41
N LEU A 3 -50.95 21.37 -16.99
CA LEU A 3 -49.61 21.30 -17.56
C LEU A 3 -49.04 19.89 -17.35
N LEU A 4 -48.60 19.24 -18.42
CA LEU A 4 -47.71 18.07 -18.33
C LEU A 4 -46.27 18.58 -18.37
N SER A 5 -45.74 18.87 -17.18
CA SER A 5 -44.35 19.25 -16.97
C SER A 5 -43.46 18.03 -17.16
N LEU A 6 -42.73 17.99 -18.27
CA LEU A 6 -41.61 17.07 -18.49
C LEU A 6 -40.48 17.39 -17.51
N PHE A 7 -40.44 16.66 -16.39
CA PHE A 7 -39.23 16.52 -15.60
C PHE A 7 -38.22 15.69 -16.40
N LEU A 8 -37.37 16.36 -17.19
CA LEU A 8 -36.06 15.82 -17.53
C LEU A 8 -35.27 15.70 -16.23
N ALA A 9 -35.30 14.50 -15.63
CA ALA A 9 -34.31 14.11 -14.65
C ALA A 9 -32.95 14.21 -15.33
N ALA A 10 -32.18 15.25 -14.99
CA ALA A 10 -30.77 15.33 -15.34
C ALA A 10 -30.06 14.17 -14.65
N THR A 11 -29.89 13.06 -15.37
CA THR A 11 -28.92 12.04 -15.02
C THR A 11 -27.59 12.75 -14.80
N PRO A 12 -26.91 12.60 -13.63
CA PRO A 12 -25.57 13.11 -13.50
C PRO A 12 -24.75 12.57 -14.66
N PRO A 13 -23.93 13.39 -15.34
CA PRO A 13 -23.11 12.90 -16.43
C PRO A 13 -22.31 11.72 -15.87
N ILE A 14 -22.61 10.54 -16.39
CA ILE A 14 -21.73 9.38 -16.25
C ILE A 14 -20.36 9.93 -16.67
N MET A 15 -19.40 9.94 -15.74
CA MET A 15 -18.02 10.29 -16.02
C MET A 15 -17.49 9.24 -17.00
N LEU A 16 -17.80 9.42 -18.27
CA LEU A 16 -17.25 8.62 -19.34
C LEU A 16 -15.76 8.92 -19.36
N GLU A 17 -14.97 7.88 -19.15
CA GLU A 17 -13.54 7.91 -19.40
C GLU A 17 -13.30 8.47 -20.82
N PRO A 18 -12.35 9.39 -20.99
CA PRO A 18 -12.06 9.95 -22.30
C PRO A 18 -11.56 8.86 -23.25
N ASP A 19 -12.18 8.74 -24.43
CA ASP A 19 -11.74 7.82 -25.48
C ASP A 19 -10.51 8.39 -26.20
N ALA A 20 -9.34 7.87 -25.83
CA ALA A 20 -8.07 8.23 -26.43
C ALA A 20 -7.73 7.40 -27.69
N GLY A 21 -8.65 6.56 -28.19
CA GLY A 21 -8.44 5.73 -29.38
C GLY A 21 -7.15 4.91 -29.27
N ALA A 22 -6.27 5.04 -30.26
CA ALA A 22 -4.97 4.35 -30.30
C ALA A 22 -3.83 5.11 -29.55
N ALA A 23 -4.12 6.28 -28.96
CA ALA A 23 -3.10 7.07 -28.27
C ALA A 23 -2.75 6.43 -26.91
N ASN A 24 -1.47 6.46 -26.57
CA ASN A 24 -0.96 5.83 -25.36
C ASN A 24 -0.96 6.81 -24.18
N ARG A 25 -1.49 6.38 -23.03
CA ARG A 25 -1.52 7.20 -21.81
C ARG A 25 -0.13 7.35 -21.21
N LEU A 26 0.27 8.60 -20.94
CA LEU A 26 1.51 8.95 -20.25
C LEU A 26 1.22 9.48 -18.84
N HIS A 27 2.16 9.25 -17.93
CA HIS A 27 2.12 9.77 -16.56
C HIS A 27 3.32 10.65 -16.26
N PRO A 28 3.14 11.74 -15.49
CA PRO A 28 4.24 12.65 -15.23
C PRO A 28 5.28 11.98 -14.35
N ARG A 29 6.55 12.25 -14.65
CA ARG A 29 7.68 12.04 -13.75
C ARG A 29 7.84 13.21 -12.78
N ARG A 30 7.35 14.39 -13.17
CA ARG A 30 7.33 15.61 -12.35
C ARG A 30 6.21 16.53 -12.82
N VAL A 31 5.58 17.24 -11.88
CA VAL A 31 4.71 18.38 -12.18
C VAL A 31 5.17 19.57 -11.35
N THR A 32 5.39 20.71 -12.00
CA THR A 32 5.80 21.97 -11.37
C THR A 32 4.81 23.07 -11.75
N ALA A 33 4.73 24.13 -10.96
CA ALA A 33 3.94 25.31 -11.31
C ALA A 33 4.65 26.56 -10.83
N SER A 34 4.29 27.71 -11.40
CA SER A 34 4.75 29.03 -10.94
C SER A 34 4.54 29.18 -9.44
N SER A 35 3.33 28.85 -8.97
CA SER A 35 3.00 28.80 -7.56
C SER A 35 1.81 27.88 -7.30
N PHE A 36 1.43 27.76 -6.03
CA PHE A 36 0.19 27.10 -5.63
C PHE A 36 -0.29 27.66 -4.29
N LEU A 37 -1.59 27.58 -4.06
CA LEU A 37 -2.22 28.06 -2.83
C LEU A 37 -1.78 27.20 -1.64
N LYS A 38 -1.18 27.87 -0.65
CA LYS A 38 -0.89 27.35 0.68
C LYS A 38 -1.86 27.99 1.67
N SER A 39 -2.93 27.29 2.04
CA SER A 39 -3.99 27.82 2.90
C SER A 39 -3.95 27.16 4.28
N GLY A 40 -3.05 27.62 5.15
CA GLY A 40 -3.05 27.39 6.62
C GLY A 40 -3.69 26.09 7.13
N GLY A 41 -3.37 24.94 6.52
CA GLY A 41 -4.00 23.64 6.79
C GLY A 41 -4.42 22.82 5.57
N LYS A 42 -4.54 23.41 4.37
CA LYS A 42 -4.75 22.67 3.10
C LYS A 42 -3.93 23.28 1.97
N ASP A 43 -2.99 22.49 1.45
CA ASP A 43 -2.19 22.84 0.27
C ASP A 43 -2.86 22.29 -1.00
N HIS A 44 -2.70 23.03 -2.10
CA HIS A 44 -3.23 22.69 -3.41
C HIS A 44 -2.13 22.53 -4.47
N PRO A 45 -1.19 21.57 -4.28
CA PRO A 45 0.03 21.45 -5.08
C PRO A 45 -0.25 21.11 -6.55
N PRO A 46 0.70 21.39 -7.45
CA PRO A 46 0.57 21.10 -8.88
C PRO A 46 0.34 19.62 -9.19
N LEU A 47 0.86 18.71 -8.35
CA LEU A 47 0.73 17.27 -8.57
C LEU A 47 -0.72 16.75 -8.57
N TYR A 48 -1.66 17.49 -7.97
CA TYR A 48 -3.08 17.13 -7.96
C TYR A 48 -3.70 17.08 -9.36
N VAL A 49 -3.12 17.73 -10.37
CA VAL A 49 -3.64 17.62 -11.74
C VAL A 49 -3.44 16.25 -12.38
N ALA A 50 -2.71 15.34 -11.73
CA ALA A 50 -2.31 14.06 -12.31
C ALA A 50 -2.72 12.86 -11.46
N ASP A 51 -3.57 13.04 -10.44
CA ASP A 51 -3.99 11.98 -9.51
C ASP A 51 -5.30 11.28 -9.92
N ASP A 52 -5.93 11.72 -11.02
CA ASP A 52 -7.22 11.27 -11.54
C ASP A 52 -8.41 11.48 -10.58
N ASP A 53 -8.26 12.34 -9.57
CA ASP A 53 -9.27 12.62 -8.57
C ASP A 53 -9.88 14.01 -8.79
N PRO A 54 -11.10 14.13 -9.35
CA PRO A 54 -11.74 15.44 -9.53
C PRO A 54 -12.02 16.14 -8.19
N ALA A 55 -11.94 15.41 -7.06
CA ALA A 55 -12.06 15.98 -5.72
C ALA A 55 -10.78 16.64 -5.20
N THR A 56 -9.69 16.61 -5.97
CA THR A 56 -8.49 17.44 -5.77
C THR A 56 -8.36 18.46 -6.91
N ALA A 57 -7.50 19.46 -6.70
CA ALA A 57 -7.13 20.42 -7.73
C ALA A 57 -5.82 21.12 -7.37
N TRP A 58 -5.01 21.39 -8.37
CA TRP A 58 -4.04 22.47 -8.28
C TRP A 58 -4.81 23.79 -8.22
N VAL A 59 -4.43 24.66 -7.29
CA VAL A 59 -5.02 26.00 -7.15
C VAL A 59 -3.87 26.99 -7.20
N GLU A 60 -3.93 27.93 -8.14
CA GLU A 60 -2.89 28.95 -8.32
C GLU A 60 -2.79 29.85 -7.08
N GLY A 61 -1.56 30.07 -6.60
CA GLY A 61 -1.27 30.83 -5.38
C GLY A 61 -0.99 32.31 -5.61
N ALA A 62 -0.80 32.75 -6.85
CA ALA A 62 -0.57 34.14 -7.21
C ALA A 62 -1.78 35.01 -6.84
N LYS A 63 -1.52 36.29 -6.55
CA LYS A 63 -2.57 37.25 -6.22
C LYS A 63 -3.51 37.43 -7.42
N GLY A 64 -4.81 37.30 -7.20
CA GLY A 64 -5.82 37.44 -8.24
C GLY A 64 -6.14 36.12 -8.91
N ARG A 65 -6.32 36.13 -10.24
CA ARG A 65 -6.73 34.94 -11.01
C ARG A 65 -5.57 34.13 -11.59
N GLY A 66 -4.34 34.62 -11.46
CA GLY A 66 -3.16 33.93 -11.97
C GLY A 66 -3.01 33.94 -13.49
N GLU A 67 -3.53 34.95 -14.18
CA GLU A 67 -3.27 35.12 -15.62
C GLU A 67 -1.77 35.39 -15.84
N GLY A 68 -1.15 34.64 -16.74
CA GLY A 68 0.30 34.58 -16.94
C GLY A 68 0.99 33.45 -16.18
N GLU A 69 0.35 32.87 -15.16
CA GLU A 69 0.92 31.77 -14.38
C GLU A 69 0.81 30.44 -15.13
N ALA A 70 1.71 29.51 -14.80
CA ALA A 70 1.87 28.29 -15.56
C ALA A 70 2.05 27.05 -14.70
N LEU A 71 1.63 25.91 -15.25
CA LEU A 71 1.92 24.57 -14.76
C LEU A 71 2.70 23.82 -15.84
N GLU A 72 3.76 23.13 -15.46
CA GLU A 72 4.55 22.27 -16.33
C GLU A 72 4.36 20.81 -15.93
N TRP A 73 3.95 20.01 -16.91
CA TRP A 73 3.83 18.57 -16.80
C TRP A 73 4.99 17.93 -17.56
N TRP A 74 5.77 17.09 -16.88
CA TRP A 74 6.96 16.43 -17.43
C TRP A 74 6.76 14.92 -17.45
N GLY A 75 6.70 14.33 -18.64
CA GLY A 75 6.51 12.90 -18.88
C GLY A 75 7.83 12.17 -19.22
N PRO A 76 7.77 11.00 -19.88
CA PRO A 76 8.97 10.37 -20.43
C PRO A 76 9.56 11.19 -21.58
N GLU A 77 10.86 11.02 -21.83
CA GLU A 77 11.53 11.59 -23.00
C GLU A 77 11.13 10.81 -24.25
N LEU A 78 10.44 11.47 -25.17
CA LEU A 78 9.97 10.89 -26.43
C LEU A 78 10.82 11.41 -27.59
N THR A 79 11.00 10.58 -28.62
CA THR A 79 11.87 10.88 -29.77
C THR A 79 11.17 10.77 -31.12
N ARG A 80 9.94 10.24 -31.14
CA ARG A 80 9.10 10.00 -32.30
C ARG A 80 7.63 10.32 -31.98
N ALA A 81 7.39 11.32 -31.14
CA ALA A 81 6.06 11.83 -30.86
C ALA A 81 5.53 12.67 -32.04
N LYS A 82 4.22 12.66 -32.25
CA LYS A 82 3.55 13.45 -33.30
C LYS A 82 2.52 14.40 -32.71
N THR A 83 1.72 13.92 -31.76
CA THR A 83 0.66 14.72 -31.15
C THR A 83 0.44 14.30 -29.71
N TYR A 84 0.29 15.28 -28.83
CA TYR A 84 -0.28 15.08 -27.51
C TYR A 84 -1.79 15.31 -27.55
N ARG A 85 -2.55 14.34 -27.05
CA ARG A 85 -3.98 14.49 -26.74
C ARG A 85 -4.11 14.76 -25.25
N LEU A 86 -4.43 16.02 -24.94
CA LEU A 86 -4.57 16.50 -23.57
C LEU A 86 -6.04 16.44 -23.18
N PHE A 87 -6.36 15.74 -22.11
CA PHE A 87 -7.69 15.77 -21.51
C PHE A 87 -7.64 16.60 -20.24
N ILE A 88 -8.46 17.63 -20.19
CA ILE A 88 -8.41 18.67 -19.15
C ILE A 88 -9.76 18.72 -18.43
N ARG A 89 -9.74 18.67 -17.10
CA ARG A 89 -10.87 19.07 -16.25
C ARG A 89 -10.57 20.46 -15.67
N ASN A 90 -11.06 21.49 -16.35
CA ASN A 90 -10.88 22.86 -15.88
C ASN A 90 -11.71 23.12 -14.61
N GLY A 91 -11.20 23.96 -13.70
CA GLY A 91 -11.87 24.25 -12.43
C GLY A 91 -11.68 23.18 -11.37
N PHE A 92 -12.20 23.45 -10.17
CA PHE A 92 -12.19 22.51 -9.05
C PHE A 92 -13.47 21.65 -9.07
N GLN A 93 -13.39 20.44 -9.59
CA GLN A 93 -14.57 19.62 -9.92
C GLN A 93 -15.04 18.69 -8.78
N GLN A 94 -14.63 18.95 -7.52
CA GLN A 94 -15.10 18.19 -6.35
C GLN A 94 -16.63 18.18 -6.23
N SER A 95 -17.24 19.30 -6.60
CA SER A 95 -18.69 19.45 -6.70
C SER A 95 -19.01 20.58 -7.70
N ALA A 96 -20.25 20.63 -8.18
CA ALA A 96 -20.71 21.74 -9.02
C ALA A 96 -20.57 23.10 -8.31
N GLU A 97 -20.76 23.11 -6.98
CA GLU A 97 -20.57 24.30 -6.13
C GLU A 97 -19.10 24.73 -6.14
N ARG A 98 -18.15 23.81 -5.87
CA ARG A 98 -16.71 24.11 -5.89
C ARG A 98 -16.23 24.59 -7.26
N PHE A 99 -16.78 24.00 -8.33
CA PHE A 99 -16.47 24.39 -9.69
C PHE A 99 -16.86 25.85 -9.93
N ARG A 100 -18.06 26.28 -9.50
CA ARG A 100 -18.54 27.67 -9.66
C ARG A 100 -17.86 28.64 -8.69
N ALA A 101 -17.53 28.21 -7.48
CA ALA A 101 -16.93 29.04 -6.45
C ALA A 101 -15.53 29.55 -6.82
N ASN A 102 -14.70 28.72 -7.47
CA ASN A 102 -13.32 29.05 -7.84
C ASN A 102 -13.20 29.56 -9.27
N ALA A 103 -12.17 30.34 -9.58
CA ALA A 103 -11.88 30.69 -10.96
C ALA A 103 -11.41 29.45 -11.75
N ARG A 104 -11.64 29.46 -13.06
CA ARG A 104 -11.45 28.30 -13.93
C ARG A 104 -10.70 28.72 -15.20
N PRO A 105 -9.76 27.92 -15.72
CA PRO A 105 -9.12 28.22 -16.99
C PRO A 105 -10.16 28.39 -18.11
N ARG A 106 -10.07 29.53 -18.82
CA ARG A 106 -10.86 29.82 -20.03
C ARG A 106 -9.99 29.71 -21.25
N LYS A 107 -8.95 30.54 -21.36
CA LYS A 107 -7.98 30.48 -22.46
C LYS A 107 -6.64 30.00 -21.91
N VAL A 108 -6.03 29.02 -22.57
CA VAL A 108 -4.74 28.44 -22.16
C VAL A 108 -3.76 28.46 -23.32
N LYS A 109 -2.48 28.66 -23.03
CA LYS A 109 -1.37 28.48 -23.96
C LYS A 109 -0.65 27.19 -23.58
N LEU A 110 -0.49 26.30 -24.54
CA LEU A 110 0.15 25.00 -24.40
C LEU A 110 1.47 25.02 -25.18
N GLU A 111 2.58 24.80 -24.48
CA GLU A 111 3.92 24.83 -25.06
C GLU A 111 4.57 23.45 -24.88
N PRO A 112 4.93 22.71 -25.93
CA PRO A 112 5.71 21.49 -25.78
C PRO A 112 7.09 21.81 -25.21
N LEU A 113 7.60 20.97 -24.32
CA LEU A 113 8.84 21.22 -23.60
C LEU A 113 9.88 20.12 -23.83
N VAL A 114 11.15 20.51 -23.82
CA VAL A 114 12.32 19.65 -23.60
C VAL A 114 13.11 20.13 -22.40
N GLN A 115 13.83 19.22 -21.74
CA GLN A 115 14.77 19.57 -20.69
C GLN A 115 16.11 19.93 -21.35
N GLY A 116 16.43 21.22 -21.40
CA GLY A 116 17.74 21.71 -21.84
C GLY A 116 18.75 21.74 -20.69
N GLU A 117 20.01 22.02 -21.02
CA GLU A 117 21.13 22.12 -20.07
C GLU A 117 20.90 23.19 -18.99
N THR A 118 20.27 24.29 -19.37
CA THR A 118 20.00 25.44 -18.49
C THR A 118 18.58 25.46 -17.92
N GLY A 119 17.76 24.45 -18.23
CA GLY A 119 16.38 24.36 -17.75
C GLY A 119 15.36 24.01 -18.85
N PRO A 120 14.06 24.17 -18.56
CA PRO A 120 12.99 23.95 -19.52
C PRO A 120 13.10 24.84 -20.76
N GLN A 121 13.05 24.23 -21.95
CA GLN A 121 13.00 24.95 -23.22
C GLN A 121 11.73 24.58 -23.99
N VAL A 122 11.10 25.58 -24.59
CA VAL A 122 9.96 25.36 -25.49
C VAL A 122 10.48 24.74 -26.79
N THR A 123 9.85 23.66 -27.20
CA THR A 123 10.09 23.00 -28.48
C THR A 123 8.80 23.03 -29.32
N GLY A 124 8.93 23.14 -30.64
CA GLY A 124 7.78 23.20 -31.53
C GLY A 124 6.92 24.46 -31.38
N THR A 125 5.70 24.40 -31.90
CA THR A 125 4.78 25.55 -31.98
C THR A 125 3.81 25.57 -30.80
N PRO A 126 3.76 26.66 -30.00
CA PRO A 126 2.72 26.82 -28.98
C PRO A 126 1.31 26.84 -29.56
N LEU A 127 0.36 26.23 -28.84
CA LEU A 127 -1.06 26.28 -29.17
C LEU A 127 -1.82 27.12 -28.14
N VAL A 128 -2.58 28.10 -28.60
CA VAL A 128 -3.50 28.85 -27.74
C VAL A 128 -4.92 28.40 -28.03
N THR A 129 -5.64 27.95 -27.01
CA THR A 129 -7.00 27.41 -27.16
C THR A 129 -7.93 27.90 -26.04
N GLU A 130 -9.25 27.85 -26.29
CA GLU A 130 -10.30 28.16 -25.33
C GLU A 130 -10.98 26.87 -24.86
N LEU A 131 -11.12 26.73 -23.54
CA LEU A 131 -11.82 25.66 -22.85
C LEU A 131 -13.23 26.14 -22.51
N LYS A 132 -14.22 25.25 -22.63
CA LYS A 132 -15.62 25.52 -22.29
C LYS A 132 -15.80 25.59 -20.77
N ASP A 133 -16.77 26.37 -20.31
CA ASP A 133 -17.15 26.45 -18.89
C ASP A 133 -18.08 25.29 -18.49
N VAL A 134 -17.57 24.05 -18.55
CA VAL A 134 -18.35 22.82 -18.28
C VAL A 134 -17.60 21.87 -17.35
N LEU A 135 -18.35 21.05 -16.61
CA LEU A 135 -17.79 19.92 -15.87
C LEU A 135 -17.39 18.79 -16.81
N GLY A 136 -16.47 17.94 -16.37
CA GLY A 136 -15.99 16.80 -17.12
C GLY A 136 -14.78 17.11 -18.00
N TRP A 137 -14.42 16.12 -18.82
CA TRP A 137 -13.23 16.15 -19.67
C TRP A 137 -13.42 16.99 -20.92
N GLN A 138 -12.38 17.72 -21.30
CA GLN A 138 -12.28 18.40 -22.58
C GLN A 138 -10.97 18.00 -23.27
N GLU A 139 -11.05 17.64 -24.55
CA GLU A 139 -9.86 17.27 -25.32
C GLU A 139 -9.26 18.49 -26.02
N VAL A 140 -7.93 18.61 -25.94
CA VAL A 140 -7.13 19.50 -26.76
C VAL A 140 -6.03 18.69 -27.44
N ARG A 141 -5.92 18.80 -28.76
CA ARG A 141 -4.83 18.20 -29.53
C ARG A 141 -3.71 19.21 -29.72
N LEU A 142 -2.54 18.90 -29.19
CA LEU A 142 -1.32 19.69 -29.30
C LEU A 142 -0.37 18.97 -30.26
N PRO A 143 -0.14 19.50 -31.48
CA PRO A 143 0.96 19.02 -32.32
C PRO A 143 2.29 19.22 -31.57
N VAL A 144 3.11 18.16 -31.53
CA VAL A 144 4.41 18.19 -30.86
C VAL A 144 5.50 17.78 -31.85
N PRO A 145 6.74 18.30 -31.71
CA PRO A 145 7.86 17.80 -32.48
C PRO A 145 8.23 16.37 -32.05
N ASN A 146 9.04 15.70 -32.87
CA ASN A 146 9.54 14.35 -32.61
C ASN A 146 10.13 14.20 -31.20
N GLN A 147 10.99 15.15 -30.80
CA GLN A 147 11.58 15.19 -29.47
C GLN A 147 10.78 16.09 -28.53
N VAL A 148 10.18 15.50 -27.50
CA VAL A 148 9.37 16.21 -26.50
C VAL A 148 9.38 15.44 -25.17
N HIS A 149 9.49 16.17 -24.07
CA HIS A 149 9.56 15.60 -22.71
C HIS A 149 8.35 16.02 -21.87
N GLY A 150 7.63 17.08 -22.24
CA GLY A 150 6.54 17.61 -21.42
C GLY A 150 5.72 18.68 -22.13
N VAL A 151 4.84 19.32 -21.36
CA VAL A 151 4.00 20.43 -21.80
C VAL A 151 3.86 21.47 -20.69
N ARG A 152 4.00 22.75 -21.03
CA ARG A 152 3.60 23.88 -20.18
C ARG A 152 2.19 24.31 -20.53
N LEU A 153 1.32 24.43 -19.53
CA LEU A 153 0.02 25.06 -19.62
C LEU A 153 0.08 26.41 -18.91
N THR A 154 -0.02 27.50 -19.66
CA THR A 154 -0.10 28.87 -19.12
C THR A 154 -1.55 29.36 -19.16
N LEU A 155 -1.99 29.98 -18.07
CA LEU A 155 -3.30 30.61 -17.94
C LEU A 155 -3.29 31.93 -18.71
N VAL A 156 -3.98 32.01 -19.85
CA VAL A 156 -4.09 33.24 -20.65
C VAL A 156 -5.27 34.08 -20.18
N SER A 157 -6.41 33.44 -19.91
CA SER A 157 -7.57 34.09 -19.29
C SER A 157 -8.42 33.08 -18.55
N THR A 158 -9.29 33.59 -17.67
CA THR A 158 -10.05 32.76 -16.72
C THR A 158 -11.53 33.14 -16.69
N TYR A 159 -12.38 32.14 -16.44
CA TYR A 159 -13.74 32.40 -15.96
C TYR A 159 -13.67 32.81 -14.49
N PRO A 160 -14.37 33.88 -14.07
CA PRO A 160 -14.37 34.28 -12.67
C PRO A 160 -15.03 33.22 -11.78
N GLY A 161 -14.45 33.02 -10.60
CA GLY A 161 -15.09 32.31 -9.50
C GLY A 161 -16.08 33.21 -8.77
N ALA A 162 -17.14 32.63 -8.23
CA ALA A 162 -18.14 33.36 -7.45
C ALA A 162 -17.63 33.81 -6.07
N SER A 163 -16.70 33.04 -5.48
CA SER A 163 -16.25 33.23 -4.09
C SER A 163 -14.73 33.32 -3.96
N HIS A 164 -13.98 32.69 -4.86
CA HIS A 164 -12.52 32.64 -4.82
C HIS A 164 -11.95 33.09 -6.16
N ALA A 165 -10.97 34.01 -6.10
CA ALA A 165 -10.30 34.53 -7.29
C ALA A 165 -9.28 33.54 -7.88
N ASN A 166 -8.71 32.66 -7.05
CA ASN A 166 -7.67 31.72 -7.45
C ASN A 166 -8.20 30.72 -8.49
N THR A 167 -7.39 30.49 -9.53
CA THR A 167 -7.75 29.57 -10.61
C THR A 167 -7.42 28.13 -10.20
N SER A 168 -8.36 27.23 -10.46
CA SER A 168 -8.23 25.81 -10.14
C SER A 168 -8.20 24.93 -11.39
N LEU A 169 -7.44 23.85 -11.35
CA LEU A 169 -7.40 22.79 -12.37
C LEU A 169 -7.44 21.43 -11.66
N SER A 170 -8.50 20.66 -11.87
CA SER A 170 -8.63 19.34 -11.26
C SER A 170 -7.74 18.31 -11.92
N ASP A 171 -7.74 18.22 -13.25
CA ASP A 171 -6.98 17.18 -13.96
C ASP A 171 -6.39 17.65 -15.29
N LEU A 172 -5.23 17.10 -15.62
CA LEU A 172 -4.52 17.14 -16.90
C LEU A 172 -3.96 15.73 -17.21
N ARG A 173 -4.66 14.99 -18.08
CA ARG A 173 -4.16 13.73 -18.63
C ARG A 173 -3.49 13.97 -19.98
N VAL A 174 -2.37 13.31 -20.20
CA VAL A 174 -1.59 13.40 -21.44
C VAL A 174 -1.54 12.03 -22.10
N TYR A 175 -1.97 11.98 -23.35
CA TYR A 175 -1.80 10.82 -24.21
C TYR A 175 -0.92 11.21 -25.39
N VAL A 176 -0.18 10.25 -25.95
CA VAL A 176 0.67 10.47 -27.11
C VAL A 176 0.25 9.61 -28.29
N GLU A 177 0.20 10.24 -29.46
CA GLU A 177 0.23 9.60 -30.77
C GLU A 177 1.64 9.74 -31.33
N GLY A 178 2.26 8.62 -31.66
CA GLY A 178 3.66 8.57 -32.10
C GLY A 178 4.16 7.15 -32.27
N ASP A 179 5.40 7.00 -32.70
CA ASP A 179 6.00 5.71 -33.03
C ASP A 179 6.98 5.22 -31.93
N ASP A 180 7.11 5.98 -30.83
CA ASP A 180 7.90 5.58 -29.66
C ASP A 180 7.34 4.29 -29.04
N PRO A 181 8.20 3.36 -28.56
CA PRO A 181 7.74 2.12 -27.97
C PRO A 181 7.05 2.43 -26.65
N TYR A 182 5.77 2.06 -26.53
CA TYR A 182 5.04 2.21 -25.29
C TYR A 182 5.56 1.25 -24.22
N LYS A 183 5.81 1.77 -23.01
CA LYS A 183 6.30 1.01 -21.86
C LYS A 183 5.23 1.01 -20.76
N PRO A 184 4.21 0.14 -20.83
CA PRO A 184 3.08 0.16 -19.90
C PRO A 184 3.49 0.01 -18.44
N GLU A 185 4.57 -0.74 -18.16
CA GLU A 185 5.10 -0.92 -16.81
C GLU A 185 5.71 0.37 -16.26
N ALA A 186 6.42 1.13 -17.10
CA ALA A 186 7.02 2.41 -16.71
C ALA A 186 5.95 3.48 -16.43
N GLU A 187 4.90 3.51 -17.25
CA GLU A 187 3.78 4.44 -17.05
C GLU A 187 2.94 4.08 -15.82
N SER A 188 2.71 2.79 -15.58
CA SER A 188 2.05 2.33 -14.35
C SER A 188 2.88 2.70 -13.11
N ALA A 189 4.20 2.50 -13.15
CA ALA A 189 5.09 2.87 -12.05
C ALA A 189 5.08 4.38 -11.77
N ALA A 190 5.04 5.21 -12.80
CA ALA A 190 4.97 6.67 -12.65
C ALA A 190 3.61 7.13 -12.09
N PHE A 191 2.49 6.57 -12.56
CA PHE A 191 1.18 6.89 -11.98
C PHE A 191 1.11 6.55 -10.49
N GLU A 192 1.66 5.40 -10.11
CA GLU A 192 1.68 4.98 -8.71
C GLU A 192 2.57 5.90 -7.84
N GLN A 193 3.64 6.48 -8.39
CA GLN A 193 4.41 7.51 -7.69
C GLN A 193 3.57 8.76 -7.42
N VAL A 194 2.80 9.22 -8.41
CA VAL A 194 1.87 10.35 -8.26
C VAL A 194 0.88 10.06 -7.14
N ARG A 195 0.19 8.91 -7.19
CA ARG A 195 -0.81 8.50 -6.18
C ARG A 195 -0.20 8.41 -4.78
N ALA A 196 0.99 7.83 -4.66
CA ALA A 196 1.67 7.71 -3.37
C ALA A 196 2.04 9.08 -2.77
N SER A 197 2.57 10.01 -3.57
CA SER A 197 2.92 11.35 -3.11
C SER A 197 1.69 12.20 -2.75
N VAL A 198 0.59 12.04 -3.49
CA VAL A 198 -0.69 12.71 -3.19
C VAL A 198 -1.24 12.19 -1.86
N LEU A 199 -1.20 10.87 -1.65
CA LEU A 199 -1.65 10.25 -0.40
C LEU A 199 -0.84 10.77 0.80
N GLU A 200 0.49 10.78 0.72
CA GLU A 200 1.37 11.28 1.78
C GLU A 200 1.05 12.74 2.14
N ARG A 201 0.76 13.58 1.14
CA ARG A 201 0.36 14.98 1.38
C ARG A 201 -1.02 15.13 2.01
N LYS A 202 -2.00 14.33 1.55
CA LYS A 202 -3.32 14.26 2.17
C LYS A 202 -3.21 13.84 3.65
N GLN A 203 -2.25 12.97 3.97
CA GLN A 203 -1.95 12.56 5.35
C GLN A 203 -1.29 13.69 6.16
N ALA A 204 -0.28 14.37 5.61
CA ALA A 204 0.42 15.46 6.29
C ALA A 204 -0.43 16.73 6.52
N ALA A 205 -1.43 16.97 5.67
CA ALA A 205 -2.34 18.12 5.77
C ALA A 205 -3.53 17.90 6.74
N ALA A 206 -3.57 16.78 7.46
CA ALA A 206 -4.57 16.58 8.50
C ALA A 206 -4.24 17.50 9.71
N PRO A 207 -5.17 18.35 10.19
CA PRO A 207 -4.86 19.30 11.27
C PRO A 207 -4.48 18.63 12.59
N ASP A 208 -3.48 19.19 13.28
CA ASP A 208 -3.08 18.81 14.64
C ASP A 208 -4.28 18.95 15.60
N GLY A 209 -4.57 17.87 16.33
CA GLY A 209 -5.78 17.76 17.17
C GLY A 209 -6.99 17.12 16.45
N ASN A 210 -6.83 16.75 15.18
CA ASN A 210 -7.78 15.92 14.45
C ASN A 210 -7.08 14.62 14.03
N GLU A 211 -6.86 13.73 14.99
CA GLU A 211 -6.52 12.30 14.82
C GLU A 211 -7.61 11.50 14.07
N ALA A 212 -8.38 12.13 13.19
CA ALA A 212 -9.46 11.53 12.45
C ALA A 212 -9.51 12.12 11.03
N ARG A 213 -8.89 11.40 10.10
CA ARG A 213 -9.49 10.91 8.83
C ARG A 213 -8.43 10.58 7.77
N ILE A 214 -7.37 9.89 8.17
CA ILE A 214 -7.21 8.57 7.57
C ILE A 214 -8.29 7.73 8.27
N GLU A 215 -9.30 7.22 7.56
CA GLU A 215 -10.02 6.04 8.09
C GLU A 215 -9.03 4.87 8.05
N TRP A 216 -8.01 4.92 8.92
CA TRP A 216 -7.59 3.69 9.53
C TRP A 216 -8.79 3.20 10.34
N ALA A 217 -9.03 1.91 10.19
CA ALA A 217 -9.98 1.06 10.91
C ALA A 217 -10.72 1.76 12.08
N PRO A 218 -12.06 1.68 12.19
CA PRO A 218 -12.82 2.19 13.34
C PRO A 218 -12.03 1.96 14.64
N ARG A 219 -11.97 2.94 15.56
CA ARG A 219 -11.39 2.63 16.88
C ARG A 219 -12.16 1.42 17.42
N TYR A 220 -11.48 0.33 17.74
CA TYR A 220 -12.10 -0.87 18.27
C TYR A 220 -11.73 -1.03 19.73
N GLU A 221 -12.72 -1.33 20.57
CA GLU A 221 -12.48 -1.84 21.91
C GLU A 221 -12.34 -3.36 21.85
N GLY A 222 -11.28 -3.89 22.44
CA GLY A 222 -10.94 -5.30 22.42
C GLY A 222 -11.20 -5.98 23.77
N GLU A 223 -11.84 -7.14 23.74
CA GLU A 223 -11.93 -8.06 24.87
C GLU A 223 -11.15 -9.34 24.58
N VAL A 224 -10.48 -9.89 25.59
CA VAL A 224 -9.82 -11.20 25.48
C VAL A 224 -10.85 -12.27 25.81
N LEU A 225 -11.18 -13.11 24.83
CA LEU A 225 -12.13 -14.21 25.01
C LEU A 225 -11.44 -15.48 25.52
N PHE A 226 -10.17 -15.67 25.18
CA PHE A 226 -9.40 -16.85 25.57
C PHE A 226 -7.89 -16.63 25.42
N THR A 227 -7.11 -17.20 26.34
CA THR A 227 -5.66 -17.32 26.25
C THR A 227 -5.24 -18.71 26.73
N LEU A 228 -4.27 -19.32 26.07
CA LEU A 228 -3.65 -20.58 26.44
C LEU A 228 -2.15 -20.51 26.10
N ASP A 229 -1.31 -20.60 27.13
CA ASP A 229 0.11 -20.90 26.98
C ASP A 229 0.30 -22.41 27.06
N ARG A 230 1.17 -22.97 26.23
CA ARG A 230 1.41 -24.41 26.14
C ARG A 230 2.84 -24.74 25.77
N SER A 231 3.28 -25.93 26.15
CA SER A 231 4.54 -26.48 25.66
C SER A 231 4.46 -26.77 24.16
N ARG A 232 5.61 -26.91 23.49
CA ARG A 232 5.64 -27.24 22.06
C ARG A 232 5.02 -28.62 21.76
N GLU A 233 5.19 -29.57 22.68
CA GLU A 233 4.63 -30.93 22.61
C GLU A 233 3.10 -30.90 22.79
N GLU A 234 2.60 -30.07 23.70
CA GLU A 234 1.16 -29.85 23.89
C GLU A 234 0.50 -29.09 22.73
N GLY A 235 1.29 -28.35 21.96
CA GLY A 235 0.88 -27.69 20.73
C GLY A 235 1.03 -28.54 19.47
N GLU A 236 1.56 -29.75 19.59
CA GLU A 236 1.69 -30.68 18.48
C GLU A 236 0.30 -31.19 18.07
N TYR A 237 -0.03 -31.04 16.79
CA TYR A 237 -1.30 -31.46 16.23
C TYR A 237 -1.20 -32.86 15.61
N ALA A 238 -2.35 -33.50 15.40
CA ALA A 238 -2.40 -34.87 14.91
C ALA A 238 -1.63 -35.07 13.58
N ARG A 239 -0.91 -36.19 13.48
CA ARG A 239 -0.20 -36.57 12.25
C ARG A 239 -1.17 -36.66 11.07
N GLY A 240 -0.73 -36.20 9.91
CA GLY A 240 -1.53 -36.18 8.68
C GLY A 240 -2.31 -34.88 8.44
N LEU A 241 -2.26 -33.91 9.36
CA LEU A 241 -2.78 -32.57 9.14
C LEU A 241 -1.70 -31.65 8.56
N THR A 242 -2.14 -30.75 7.67
CA THR A 242 -1.34 -29.64 7.15
C THR A 242 -1.14 -28.56 8.21
N TYR A 243 -0.18 -27.65 8.01
CA TYR A 243 0.32 -26.79 9.08
C TYR A 243 -0.76 -25.88 9.68
N ALA A 244 -1.51 -25.15 8.85
CA ALA A 244 -2.53 -24.22 9.32
C ALA A 244 -3.71 -24.96 9.95
N VAL A 245 -4.21 -26.01 9.28
CA VAL A 245 -5.30 -26.86 9.79
C VAL A 245 -4.92 -27.50 11.13
N GLY A 246 -3.69 -28.02 11.22
CA GLY A 246 -3.12 -28.61 12.40
C GLY A 246 -3.14 -27.65 13.59
N LEU A 247 -2.54 -26.46 13.42
CA LEU A 247 -2.54 -25.43 14.47
C LEU A 247 -3.96 -25.05 14.92
N PHE A 248 -4.89 -24.83 13.99
CA PHE A 248 -6.26 -24.42 14.34
C PHE A 248 -7.10 -25.57 14.93
N SER A 249 -6.73 -26.83 14.71
CA SER A 249 -7.38 -27.98 15.34
C SER A 249 -7.17 -28.02 16.86
N THR A 250 -6.08 -27.42 17.34
CA THR A 250 -5.70 -27.42 18.76
C THR A 250 -6.40 -26.35 19.60
N ILE A 251 -7.18 -25.46 18.97
CA ILE A 251 -7.89 -24.38 19.67
C ILE A 251 -9.13 -24.96 20.36
N PRO A 252 -9.28 -24.82 21.69
CA PRO A 252 -10.47 -25.29 22.39
C PRO A 252 -11.74 -24.65 21.83
N VAL A 253 -12.81 -25.45 21.67
CA VAL A 253 -14.09 -24.94 21.21
C VAL A 253 -14.85 -24.35 22.40
N LYS A 254 -15.11 -23.05 22.37
CA LYS A 254 -15.97 -22.37 23.36
C LYS A 254 -17.11 -21.64 22.67
N ASP A 255 -18.27 -21.59 23.30
CA ASP A 255 -19.47 -20.98 22.72
C ASP A 255 -19.29 -19.50 22.38
N SER A 256 -18.48 -18.77 23.15
CA SER A 256 -18.22 -17.33 22.95
C SER A 256 -17.59 -16.99 21.59
N TYR A 257 -16.90 -17.94 20.94
CA TYR A 257 -16.26 -17.73 19.63
C TYR A 257 -16.41 -18.90 18.65
N LYS A 258 -17.20 -19.92 18.97
CA LYS A 258 -17.41 -21.10 18.12
C LYS A 258 -17.76 -20.76 16.65
N PRO A 259 -18.69 -19.83 16.34
CA PRO A 259 -18.99 -19.48 14.95
C PRO A 259 -17.82 -18.83 14.20
N ALA A 260 -16.98 -18.07 14.91
CA ALA A 260 -15.78 -17.47 14.34
C ALA A 260 -14.68 -18.53 14.13
N LEU A 261 -14.52 -19.46 15.08
CA LEU A 261 -13.53 -20.53 14.98
C LEU A 261 -13.79 -21.44 13.77
N GLU A 262 -15.05 -21.76 13.48
CA GLU A 262 -15.39 -22.56 12.30
C GLU A 262 -15.06 -21.86 10.97
N ARG A 263 -15.29 -20.54 10.87
CA ARG A 263 -14.86 -19.74 9.72
C ARG A 263 -13.34 -19.66 9.61
N ALA A 264 -12.65 -19.50 10.74
CA ALA A 264 -11.19 -19.46 10.79
C ALA A 264 -10.56 -20.80 10.34
N LYS A 265 -11.12 -21.94 10.76
CA LYS A 265 -10.68 -23.28 10.31
C LYS A 265 -10.84 -23.47 8.80
N LYS A 266 -11.94 -23.00 8.21
CA LYS A 266 -12.13 -23.02 6.75
C LYS A 266 -11.07 -22.19 6.03
N LEU A 267 -10.74 -21.00 6.54
CA LEU A 267 -9.70 -20.16 5.95
C LEU A 267 -8.29 -20.77 6.10
N ALA A 268 -8.00 -21.42 7.23
CA ALA A 268 -6.76 -22.16 7.44
C ALA A 268 -6.60 -23.30 6.41
N ALA A 269 -7.65 -24.08 6.17
CA ALA A 269 -7.65 -25.12 5.14
C ALA A 269 -7.46 -24.55 3.73
N LEU A 270 -8.07 -23.40 3.42
CA LEU A 270 -7.84 -22.70 2.17
C LEU A 270 -6.38 -22.24 2.03
N PHE A 271 -5.78 -21.73 3.10
CA PHE A 271 -4.40 -21.28 3.12
C PHE A 271 -3.41 -22.39 2.86
N ASP A 272 -3.58 -23.57 3.48
CA ASP A 272 -2.68 -24.69 3.24
C ASP A 272 -2.63 -25.08 1.74
N ARG A 273 -3.73 -24.98 0.99
CA ARG A 273 -3.73 -25.27 -0.46
C ARG A 273 -2.89 -24.28 -1.28
N VAL A 274 -2.72 -23.06 -0.80
CA VAL A 274 -2.03 -21.97 -1.52
C VAL A 274 -0.74 -21.52 -0.85
N ASN A 275 -0.36 -22.18 0.25
CA ASN A 275 0.81 -21.80 1.00
C ASN A 275 2.03 -21.89 0.10
N LEU A 276 2.79 -20.81 0.03
CA LEU A 276 3.99 -20.73 -0.78
C LEU A 276 5.17 -21.48 -0.15
N ASP A 277 5.06 -21.92 1.10
CA ASP A 277 6.09 -22.78 1.70
C ASP A 277 6.09 -24.20 1.11
N TYR A 278 4.97 -24.63 0.52
CA TYR A 278 4.89 -25.89 -0.22
C TYR A 278 5.47 -25.74 -1.63
N GLU A 279 6.11 -26.78 -2.15
CA GLU A 279 6.83 -26.76 -3.43
C GLU A 279 5.98 -27.33 -4.59
N GLY A 280 6.32 -26.93 -5.82
CA GLY A 280 5.76 -27.55 -7.04
C GLY A 280 4.23 -27.54 -7.11
N GLN A 281 3.63 -28.73 -7.26
CA GLN A 281 2.18 -28.94 -7.38
C GLN A 281 1.47 -29.01 -6.02
N ASP A 282 2.21 -29.10 -4.91
CA ASP A 282 1.63 -29.14 -3.55
C ASP A 282 1.14 -27.76 -3.10
N SER A 283 1.48 -26.72 -3.86
CA SER A 283 0.95 -25.37 -3.72
C SER A 283 0.17 -25.00 -4.99
N GLU A 284 -1.16 -24.89 -4.89
CA GLU A 284 -1.99 -24.43 -6.01
C GLU A 284 -1.55 -23.06 -6.50
N ALA A 285 -1.05 -22.24 -5.58
CA ALA A 285 -0.48 -20.93 -5.89
C ALA A 285 0.76 -21.03 -6.77
N ARG A 286 1.73 -21.88 -6.42
CA ARG A 286 2.93 -22.06 -7.24
C ARG A 286 2.65 -22.75 -8.57
N ALA A 287 1.64 -23.61 -8.61
CA ALA A 287 1.24 -24.33 -9.81
C ALA A 287 0.48 -23.45 -10.81
N LYS A 288 -0.43 -22.59 -10.34
CA LYS A 288 -1.41 -21.90 -11.18
C LYS A 288 -1.23 -20.39 -11.27
N TRP A 289 -0.54 -19.75 -10.32
CA TRP A 289 -0.48 -18.28 -10.28
C TRP A 289 0.69 -17.73 -11.10
N ARG A 290 0.45 -16.57 -11.71
CA ARG A 290 1.46 -15.84 -12.49
C ARG A 290 2.51 -15.27 -11.53
N ARG A 291 3.77 -15.69 -11.69
CA ARG A 291 4.91 -15.08 -10.98
C ARG A 291 5.12 -13.66 -11.50
N VAL A 292 5.23 -12.69 -10.60
CA VAL A 292 5.79 -11.39 -10.94
C VAL A 292 7.32 -11.54 -10.85
N THR A 293 8.00 -11.41 -11.99
CA THR A 293 9.47 -11.41 -12.03
C THR A 293 10.03 -10.32 -11.12
N PRO A 294 11.17 -10.54 -10.46
CA PRO A 294 11.78 -9.55 -9.58
C PRO A 294 12.23 -8.33 -10.39
N ALA A 295 11.35 -7.33 -10.49
CA ALA A 295 11.79 -5.95 -10.67
C ALA A 295 12.30 -5.46 -9.30
N GLN A 296 13.29 -4.56 -9.34
CA GLN A 296 14.04 -4.03 -8.20
C GLN A 296 13.21 -3.88 -6.90
N PRO A 297 13.78 -4.11 -5.70
CA PRO A 297 13.08 -4.10 -4.40
C PRO A 297 12.16 -2.90 -4.11
N ARG A 298 12.39 -1.74 -4.72
CA ARG A 298 11.50 -0.56 -4.63
C ARG A 298 10.17 -0.76 -5.36
N ALA A 299 10.18 -1.36 -6.55
CA ALA A 299 8.97 -1.63 -7.34
C ALA A 299 8.06 -2.62 -6.59
N GLN A 300 8.67 -3.60 -5.92
CA GLN A 300 7.99 -4.56 -5.05
C GLN A 300 7.22 -3.90 -3.89
N LYS A 301 7.84 -2.94 -3.18
CA LYS A 301 7.20 -2.16 -2.11
C LYS A 301 6.02 -1.31 -2.62
N VAL A 302 6.13 -0.78 -3.83
CA VAL A 302 5.10 0.04 -4.47
C VAL A 302 3.93 -0.82 -4.96
N VAL A 303 4.20 -1.97 -5.59
CA VAL A 303 3.16 -2.92 -6.03
C VAL A 303 2.43 -3.55 -4.83
N ALA A 304 3.12 -3.81 -3.71
CA ALA A 304 2.49 -4.25 -2.47
C ALA A 304 1.51 -3.21 -1.92
N ARG A 305 1.95 -1.94 -1.86
CA ARG A 305 1.13 -0.81 -1.41
C ARG A 305 -0.05 -0.53 -2.35
N ALA A 306 0.17 -0.63 -3.66
CA ALA A 306 -0.86 -0.46 -4.69
C ALA A 306 -1.88 -1.61 -4.70
N SER A 307 -1.43 -2.86 -4.49
CA SER A 307 -2.32 -4.01 -4.36
C SER A 307 -3.20 -3.85 -3.11
N LEU A 308 -2.60 -3.49 -1.96
CA LEU A 308 -3.32 -3.19 -0.72
C LEU A 308 -4.27 -1.98 -0.83
N SER A 309 -3.93 -0.96 -1.61
CA SER A 309 -4.78 0.22 -1.82
C SER A 309 -5.86 0.02 -2.88
N SER A 310 -5.64 -0.86 -3.87
CA SER A 310 -6.65 -1.29 -4.85
C SER A 310 -7.73 -2.21 -4.27
N MET A 311 -7.52 -2.68 -3.04
CA MET A 311 -8.46 -3.51 -2.27
C MET A 311 -9.52 -2.66 -1.57
N GLU A 312 -10.09 -1.69 -2.28
CA GLU A 312 -11.35 -1.02 -1.92
C GLU A 312 -12.55 -1.98 -2.08
N SER A 313 -12.46 -3.19 -1.53
CA SER A 313 -13.65 -3.99 -1.26
C SER A 313 -14.22 -3.55 0.08
N ASP A 314 -15.54 -3.37 0.16
CA ASP A 314 -16.27 -3.16 1.41
C ASP A 314 -15.77 -4.18 2.47
N GLY A 315 -14.90 -3.72 3.38
CA GLY A 315 -14.33 -4.56 4.45
C GLY A 315 -12.88 -4.43 4.78
N LEU A 316 -12.02 -4.16 3.80
CA LEU A 316 -10.58 -4.20 4.03
C LEU A 316 -10.04 -2.85 4.53
N SER A 317 -10.57 -1.73 4.01
CA SER A 317 -10.26 -0.39 4.55
C SER A 317 -10.56 -0.29 6.06
N PRO A 318 -11.74 -0.74 6.56
CA PRO A 318 -12.07 -0.73 7.99
C PRO A 318 -11.30 -1.69 8.91
N VAL A 319 -10.48 -2.62 8.38
CA VAL A 319 -9.66 -3.54 9.22
C VAL A 319 -8.18 -3.49 8.90
N SER A 320 -7.79 -2.68 7.92
CA SER A 320 -6.40 -2.45 7.51
C SER A 320 -5.49 -2.20 8.72
N GLY A 321 -5.94 -1.37 9.66
CA GLY A 321 -5.19 -1.08 10.88
C GLY A 321 -4.93 -2.30 11.77
N LEU A 322 -5.84 -3.28 11.82
CA LEU A 322 -5.68 -4.53 12.57
C LEU A 322 -4.73 -5.51 11.87
N LEU A 323 -4.75 -5.55 10.53
CA LEU A 323 -3.81 -6.32 9.72
C LEU A 323 -2.36 -5.80 9.86
N HIS A 324 -2.22 -4.53 10.24
CA HIS A 324 -0.97 -3.79 10.39
C HIS A 324 -0.62 -3.44 11.84
N LEU A 325 -1.29 -3.98 12.87
CA LEU A 325 -1.02 -3.62 14.29
C LEU A 325 0.44 -3.83 14.74
N GLU A 326 1.16 -4.81 14.18
CA GLU A 326 2.60 -4.96 14.44
C GLU A 326 3.48 -4.00 13.61
N ASP A 327 2.96 -3.50 12.49
CA ASP A 327 3.62 -2.49 11.67
C ASP A 327 3.35 -1.08 12.25
N ALA A 328 2.24 -0.87 12.96
CA ALA A 328 1.86 0.39 13.60
C ALA A 328 2.82 0.84 14.72
N ARG A 329 3.48 -0.08 15.43
CA ARG A 329 4.55 0.26 16.39
C ARG A 329 5.80 0.88 15.73
N PHE A 330 5.90 0.76 14.40
CA PHE A 330 6.96 1.40 13.60
C PHE A 330 6.57 2.84 13.18
N PHE A 331 5.31 3.22 13.37
CA PHE A 331 4.72 4.49 12.92
C PHE A 331 4.03 5.28 14.04
N GLU A 332 4.05 4.82 15.29
CA GLU A 332 3.77 5.70 16.44
C GLU A 332 4.83 6.80 16.44
N ALA A 333 4.37 8.05 16.38
CA ALA A 333 5.15 9.26 16.18
C ALA A 333 6.11 9.63 17.34
N ASP A 334 6.46 8.69 18.23
CA ASP A 334 7.13 8.94 19.50
C ASP A 334 8.55 8.37 19.59
N ALA A 335 9.26 8.32 18.48
CA ALA A 335 10.72 8.29 18.56
C ALA A 335 11.31 9.16 17.45
N SER A 336 11.76 10.36 17.82
CA SER A 336 12.77 11.05 17.02
C SER A 336 13.90 10.05 16.68
N PRO A 337 14.62 10.21 15.55
CA PRO A 337 15.75 9.35 15.21
C PRO A 337 16.72 9.12 16.39
N ALA A 338 16.85 10.11 17.28
CA ALA A 338 17.62 10.03 18.52
C ALA A 338 17.03 9.06 19.58
N GLN A 339 15.71 9.01 19.79
CA GLN A 339 15.06 8.07 20.70
C GLN A 339 15.06 6.63 20.15
N MET A 340 14.97 6.49 18.83
CA MET A 340 15.12 5.19 18.17
C MET A 340 16.56 4.69 18.33
N LEU A 341 17.56 5.57 18.15
CA LEU A 341 18.96 5.25 18.42
C LEU A 341 19.21 4.92 19.88
N ALA A 342 18.63 5.67 20.82
CA ALA A 342 18.75 5.39 22.26
C ALA A 342 18.11 4.05 22.65
N THR A 343 16.98 3.69 22.03
CA THR A 343 16.32 2.40 22.26
C THR A 343 17.13 1.25 21.66
N LEU A 344 17.76 1.45 20.50
CA LEU A 344 18.70 0.50 19.90
C LEU A 344 19.94 0.32 20.77
N GLU A 345 20.51 1.39 21.31
CA GLU A 345 21.64 1.35 22.25
C GLU A 345 21.25 0.60 23.53
N GLN A 346 20.09 0.90 24.12
CA GLN A 346 19.59 0.22 25.31
C GLN A 346 19.31 -1.27 25.06
N THR A 347 18.82 -1.61 23.86
CA THR A 347 18.62 -3.01 23.46
C THR A 347 19.95 -3.72 23.26
N HIS A 348 20.92 -3.10 22.62
CA HIS A 348 22.27 -3.64 22.44
C HIS A 348 22.99 -3.85 23.78
N GLU A 349 22.84 -2.92 24.72
CA GLU A 349 23.39 -3.05 26.08
C GLU A 349 22.76 -4.25 26.81
N LYS A 350 21.43 -4.39 26.71
CA LYS A 350 20.71 -5.51 27.31
C LYS A 350 21.12 -6.85 26.69
N GLU A 351 21.20 -6.95 25.37
CA GLU A 351 21.64 -8.15 24.66
C GLU A 351 23.11 -8.49 24.99
N ALA A 352 23.99 -7.49 25.07
CA ALA A 352 25.37 -7.68 25.49
C ALA A 352 25.47 -8.18 26.94
N GLN A 353 24.60 -7.70 27.83
CA GLN A 353 24.55 -8.15 29.21
C GLN A 353 24.01 -9.57 29.33
N GLU A 354 22.95 -9.92 28.59
CA GLU A 354 22.41 -11.29 28.52
C GLU A 354 23.44 -12.26 27.93
N ALA A 355 24.19 -11.86 26.89
CA ALA A 355 25.27 -12.66 26.33
C ALA A 355 26.40 -12.88 27.35
N ARG A 356 26.80 -11.86 28.12
CA ARG A 356 27.80 -11.99 29.20
C ARG A 356 27.32 -12.95 30.28
N VAL A 357 26.06 -12.85 30.70
CA VAL A 357 25.45 -13.76 31.68
C VAL A 357 25.44 -15.19 31.15
N CYS A 358 25.03 -15.40 29.90
CA CYS A 358 25.06 -16.71 29.25
C CYS A 358 26.47 -17.29 29.20
N MET A 359 27.47 -16.53 28.73
CA MET A 359 28.85 -16.98 28.66
C MET A 359 29.40 -17.35 30.04
N SER A 360 29.14 -16.52 31.06
CA SER A 360 29.55 -16.80 32.44
C SER A 360 28.91 -18.07 33.02
N ARG A 361 27.69 -18.40 32.58
CA ARG A 361 26.96 -19.61 33.00
C ARG A 361 27.55 -20.83 32.30
N CYS A 362 27.77 -20.74 30.99
CA CYS A 362 28.41 -21.77 30.20
C CYS A 362 29.81 -22.11 30.73
N GLU A 363 30.65 -21.10 30.99
CA GLU A 363 31.99 -21.32 31.53
C GLU A 363 31.97 -21.95 32.93
N ARG A 364 31.03 -21.54 33.79
CA ARG A 364 30.85 -22.16 35.11
C ARG A 364 30.41 -23.62 35.00
N GLN A 365 29.45 -23.92 34.13
CA GLN A 365 28.99 -25.28 33.90
C GLN A 365 30.11 -26.16 33.35
N ARG A 366 30.91 -25.66 32.41
CA ARG A 366 32.06 -26.39 31.84
C ARG A 366 33.19 -26.59 32.85
N LYS A 367 33.41 -25.64 33.77
CA LYS A 367 34.37 -25.81 34.89
C LYS A 367 33.87 -26.81 35.94
N ALA A 368 32.56 -26.91 36.14
CA ALA A 368 31.95 -27.86 37.07
C ALA A 368 31.97 -29.31 36.55
N VAL A 369 32.08 -29.47 35.23
CA VAL A 369 32.15 -30.78 34.56
C VAL A 369 33.61 -31.05 34.18
N ALA A 370 34.29 -31.88 34.95
CA ALA A 370 35.71 -32.22 34.74
C ALA A 370 35.90 -33.12 33.49
N LEU A 371 35.77 -32.53 32.30
CA LEU A 371 36.04 -33.18 31.02
C LEU A 371 37.42 -32.75 30.48
N PRO A 372 38.08 -33.59 29.66
CA PRO A 372 39.39 -33.28 29.06
C PRO A 372 39.36 -32.03 28.16
N GLU A 373 40.46 -31.28 28.07
CA GLU A 373 40.57 -30.14 27.15
C GLU A 373 40.23 -30.53 25.70
N GLY A 374 39.32 -29.79 25.07
CA GLY A 374 38.85 -30.05 23.70
C GLY A 374 37.55 -30.85 23.59
N SER A 375 36.93 -31.26 24.70
CA SER A 375 35.67 -32.02 24.70
C SER A 375 34.40 -31.23 24.34
N PHE A 376 34.52 -29.92 24.15
CA PHE A 376 33.40 -29.06 23.76
C PHE A 376 33.55 -28.59 22.31
N ASP A 377 32.60 -28.98 21.46
CA ASP A 377 32.61 -28.74 20.00
C ASP A 377 32.53 -27.27 19.58
N CYS A 378 32.31 -26.35 20.54
CA CYS A 378 32.34 -24.92 20.28
C CYS A 378 32.63 -24.09 21.54
N SER A 379 33.06 -22.84 21.37
CA SER A 379 33.26 -21.91 22.48
C SER A 379 31.93 -21.47 23.09
N CYS A 380 31.92 -21.12 24.38
CA CYS A 380 30.74 -20.54 25.05
C CYS A 380 30.24 -19.28 24.33
N VAL A 381 31.13 -18.52 23.69
CA VAL A 381 30.79 -17.37 22.84
C VAL A 381 29.92 -17.81 21.66
N ARG A 382 30.33 -18.84 20.91
CA ARG A 382 29.55 -19.35 19.77
C ARG A 382 28.25 -20.02 20.21
N GLU A 383 28.24 -20.69 21.36
CA GLU A 383 27.05 -21.34 21.90
C GLU A 383 25.99 -20.31 22.29
N CYS A 384 26.37 -19.29 23.06
CA CYS A 384 25.45 -18.25 23.52
C CYS A 384 24.96 -17.31 22.40
N LEU A 385 25.72 -17.19 21.30
CA LEU A 385 25.32 -16.41 20.12
C LEU A 385 24.59 -17.26 19.06
N GLY A 386 24.31 -18.53 19.34
CA GLY A 386 23.47 -19.42 18.53
C GLY A 386 24.17 -20.04 17.31
N GLY A 387 25.47 -20.29 17.40
CA GLY A 387 26.33 -20.76 16.31
C GLY A 387 26.79 -22.22 16.38
N CYS A 388 26.24 -23.06 17.26
CA CYS A 388 26.66 -24.46 17.40
C CYS A 388 25.52 -25.43 17.09
N ASN A 389 25.49 -25.98 15.87
CA ASN A 389 24.75 -27.20 15.55
C ASN A 389 25.69 -28.19 14.84
N ARG A 390 25.67 -29.46 15.29
CA ARG A 390 26.56 -30.56 14.89
C ARG A 390 26.34 -31.06 13.46
N VAL A 391 27.44 -31.50 12.86
CA VAL A 391 27.53 -32.23 11.58
C VAL A 391 27.17 -33.71 11.79
N SER A 392 26.26 -34.26 10.98
CA SER A 392 26.25 -35.68 10.63
C SER A 392 25.72 -35.87 9.21
N SER A 393 26.49 -36.64 8.43
CA SER A 393 26.35 -36.95 7.01
C SER A 393 26.32 -35.75 6.06
N LEU A 394 27.50 -35.38 5.58
CA LEU A 394 27.74 -34.74 4.30
C LEU A 394 27.27 -35.66 3.15
N SER A 395 25.96 -35.81 2.96
CA SER A 395 25.48 -35.50 1.62
C SER A 395 25.68 -34.00 1.49
N LEU A 396 26.54 -33.57 0.57
CA LEU A 396 26.52 -32.20 0.07
C LEU A 396 25.05 -31.85 -0.14
N MET A 397 24.45 -31.12 0.82
CA MET A 397 23.22 -30.42 0.55
C MET A 397 23.63 -29.51 -0.57
N LYS A 398 23.26 -29.89 -1.79
CA LYS A 398 23.19 -28.97 -2.92
C LYS A 398 22.64 -27.70 -2.32
N PRO A 399 23.27 -26.53 -2.53
CA PRO A 399 22.69 -25.27 -2.10
C PRO A 399 21.22 -25.36 -2.50
N GLN A 400 20.31 -25.31 -1.50
CA GLN A 400 18.89 -25.23 -1.80
C GLN A 400 18.79 -24.16 -2.88
N PRO A 401 18.21 -24.47 -4.05
CA PRO A 401 18.24 -23.56 -5.19
C PRO A 401 17.84 -22.21 -4.64
N SER A 402 18.76 -21.25 -4.72
CA SER A 402 18.62 -19.90 -4.20
C SER A 402 17.16 -19.53 -4.30
N ARG A 403 16.42 -19.41 -3.17
CA ARG A 403 15.01 -19.01 -3.20
C ARG A 403 14.99 -17.78 -4.10
N PRO A 404 14.46 -17.85 -5.35
CA PRO A 404 14.64 -16.76 -6.29
C PRO A 404 13.97 -15.55 -5.64
N GLY A 405 14.77 -14.51 -5.39
CA GLY A 405 14.41 -13.42 -4.50
C GLY A 405 12.97 -12.93 -4.73
N GLY A 406 12.21 -12.87 -3.63
CA GLY A 406 10.92 -12.20 -3.51
C GLY A 406 10.01 -12.28 -4.73
N ALA A 407 9.38 -13.43 -4.94
CA ALA A 407 8.27 -13.53 -5.88
C ALA A 407 7.04 -12.85 -5.27
N PHE A 408 6.69 -11.64 -5.72
CA PHE A 408 5.30 -11.19 -5.56
C PHE A 408 4.44 -12.09 -6.42
N ILE A 409 3.49 -12.78 -5.79
CA ILE A 409 2.51 -13.59 -6.50
C ILE A 409 1.15 -13.07 -6.09
N LEU A 410 0.48 -12.39 -7.04
CA LEU A 410 -0.93 -12.06 -6.92
C LEU A 410 -1.70 -13.18 -7.61
N GLY A 411 -2.36 -13.98 -6.81
CA GLY A 411 -3.21 -15.06 -7.27
C GLY A 411 -4.67 -14.74 -7.10
N SER A 412 -5.45 -14.89 -8.17
CA SER A 412 -6.90 -14.99 -8.05
C SER A 412 -7.26 -16.46 -7.78
N LEU A 413 -7.87 -16.73 -6.62
CA LEU A 413 -8.71 -17.92 -6.44
C LEU A 413 -10.19 -17.52 -6.42
N ALA A 414 -10.60 -16.55 -7.26
CA ALA A 414 -11.97 -16.08 -7.40
C ALA A 414 -12.84 -16.26 -6.12
N ARG A 415 -12.51 -15.46 -5.08
CA ARG A 415 -13.15 -15.39 -3.74
C ARG A 415 -12.87 -16.61 -2.86
N PRO A 416 -11.59 -16.95 -2.58
CA PRO A 416 -10.64 -16.05 -1.87
C PRO A 416 -9.55 -15.38 -2.73
N THR A 417 -8.83 -14.40 -2.17
CA THR A 417 -7.71 -13.66 -2.79
C THR A 417 -6.46 -13.77 -1.93
N SER A 418 -5.29 -14.02 -2.52
CA SER A 418 -4.02 -14.14 -1.76
C SER A 418 -2.90 -13.30 -2.37
N PHE A 419 -2.00 -12.83 -1.50
CA PHE A 419 -0.81 -12.08 -1.88
C PHE A 419 0.35 -12.30 -0.91
N LEU A 420 1.58 -12.11 -1.39
CA LEU A 420 2.81 -12.11 -0.61
C LEU A 420 3.36 -10.68 -0.49
N HIS A 421 3.83 -10.28 0.69
CA HIS A 421 4.46 -9.00 0.95
C HIS A 421 5.82 -9.19 1.64
N GLY A 422 6.90 -8.63 1.09
CA GLY A 422 8.21 -8.62 1.74
C GLY A 422 8.39 -7.46 2.73
N ARG A 423 8.84 -7.74 3.96
CA ARG A 423 9.42 -6.78 4.91
C ARG A 423 10.95 -6.79 4.74
N VAL A 424 11.55 -5.61 4.62
CA VAL A 424 13.00 -5.45 4.58
C VAL A 424 13.46 -4.97 5.95
N GLU A 425 14.35 -5.71 6.60
CA GLU A 425 15.06 -5.21 7.78
C GLU A 425 16.26 -4.38 7.32
N PHE A 426 16.36 -3.14 7.82
CA PHE A 426 17.60 -2.37 7.73
C PHE A 426 18.40 -2.64 9.01
N THR A 427 19.46 -3.43 8.92
CA THR A 427 20.48 -3.47 9.97
C THR A 427 21.81 -3.05 9.37
N GLY A 428 22.46 -2.07 10.01
CA GLY A 428 23.54 -1.28 9.42
C GLY A 428 24.82 -2.03 9.05
N THR A 429 24.95 -3.33 9.31
CA THR A 429 26.20 -4.08 9.05
C THR A 429 26.05 -5.61 8.84
N ARG A 430 24.85 -6.16 8.60
CA ARG A 430 24.69 -7.61 8.31
C ARG A 430 23.84 -7.87 7.07
N GLU A 431 24.10 -9.02 6.43
CA GLU A 431 23.29 -9.55 5.31
C GLU A 431 21.80 -9.46 5.66
N THR A 432 21.08 -8.70 4.84
CA THR A 432 19.64 -8.49 4.98
C THR A 432 18.92 -9.56 4.19
N TRP A 433 18.18 -10.41 4.89
CA TRP A 433 17.26 -11.35 4.27
C TRP A 433 15.88 -10.68 4.20
N PRO A 434 15.23 -10.59 3.03
CA PRO A 434 13.86 -10.12 2.97
C PRO A 434 12.99 -11.15 3.72
N THR A 435 12.25 -10.67 4.71
CA THR A 435 11.26 -11.49 5.42
C THR A 435 9.94 -11.33 4.68
N PHE A 436 9.09 -12.35 4.62
CA PHE A 436 7.83 -12.23 3.87
C PHE A 436 6.62 -12.56 4.74
N ARG A 437 5.51 -11.88 4.47
CA ARG A 437 4.18 -12.13 5.00
C ARG A 437 3.27 -12.59 3.86
N GLN A 438 2.67 -13.77 3.99
CA GLN A 438 1.57 -14.22 3.16
C GLN A 438 0.25 -13.74 3.75
N THR A 439 -0.65 -13.25 2.91
CA THR A 439 -2.01 -12.87 3.30
C THR A 439 -3.02 -13.57 2.40
N LEU A 440 -4.09 -14.08 3.00
CA LEU A 440 -5.22 -14.69 2.31
C LEU A 440 -6.53 -14.10 2.83
N ILE A 441 -7.44 -13.74 1.92
CA ILE A 441 -8.73 -13.12 2.23
C ILE A 441 -9.84 -13.96 1.63
N ALA A 442 -10.80 -14.38 2.44
CA ALA A 442 -12.04 -14.98 1.98
C ALA A 442 -13.17 -13.94 1.92
N TYR A 443 -14.09 -14.14 0.98
CA TYR A 443 -15.21 -13.23 0.74
C TYR A 443 -16.54 -13.98 0.80
N ALA A 444 -17.56 -13.32 1.38
CA ALA A 444 -18.96 -13.70 1.30
C ALA A 444 -19.69 -12.66 0.43
N GLY A 445 -20.00 -13.03 -0.81
CA GLY A 445 -20.51 -12.07 -1.81
C GLY A 445 -19.46 -10.99 -2.12
N ALA A 446 -19.81 -9.73 -1.89
CA ALA A 446 -18.90 -8.59 -2.09
C ALA A 446 -18.07 -8.23 -0.84
N LYS A 447 -18.37 -8.82 0.32
CA LYS A 447 -17.76 -8.45 1.61
C LYS A 447 -16.65 -9.41 1.99
N ALA A 448 -15.58 -8.89 2.57
CA ALA A 448 -14.57 -9.74 3.19
C ALA A 448 -15.16 -10.45 4.42
N GLU A 449 -15.01 -11.76 4.50
CA GLU A 449 -15.52 -12.59 5.60
C GLU A 449 -14.41 -12.89 6.62
N ALA A 450 -13.20 -13.17 6.14
CA ALA A 450 -12.07 -13.46 7.00
C ALA A 450 -10.73 -13.16 6.31
N VAL A 451 -9.74 -12.81 7.11
CA VAL A 451 -8.37 -12.48 6.65
C VAL A 451 -7.36 -13.27 7.47
N LEU A 452 -6.46 -13.97 6.79
CA LEU A 452 -5.35 -14.70 7.40
C LEU A 452 -4.04 -14.02 7.02
N THR A 453 -3.15 -13.84 8.00
CA THR A 453 -1.77 -13.43 7.78
C THR A 453 -0.81 -14.46 8.38
N TYR A 454 0.27 -14.74 7.66
CA TYR A 454 1.30 -15.71 8.01
C TYR A 454 2.68 -15.11 7.75
N ASP A 455 3.54 -15.06 8.77
CA ASP A 455 4.91 -14.52 8.66
C ASP A 455 5.94 -15.69 8.50
N ASP A 456 6.91 -15.57 7.58
CA ASP A 456 7.93 -16.60 7.30
C ASP A 456 8.75 -16.96 8.56
N ALA A 457 8.92 -18.26 8.80
CA ALA A 457 9.65 -18.85 9.92
C ALA A 457 11.14 -18.46 10.00
N VAL A 458 11.78 -18.10 8.89
CA VAL A 458 13.20 -17.70 8.88
C VAL A 458 13.40 -16.27 9.42
N ALA A 459 12.33 -15.47 9.46
CA ALA A 459 12.36 -14.05 9.82
C ALA A 459 12.55 -13.77 11.32
N ARG A 460 12.20 -14.70 12.20
CA ARG A 460 12.19 -14.44 13.65
C ARG A 460 12.80 -15.61 14.41
N LYS A 461 13.99 -15.39 14.98
CA LYS A 461 14.50 -16.24 16.06
C LYS A 461 13.55 -16.12 17.26
N GLY A 462 12.89 -17.22 17.61
CA GLY A 462 12.07 -17.34 18.83
C GLY A 462 10.57 -17.05 18.65
N ASN A 463 9.75 -17.78 19.42
CA ASN A 463 8.30 -17.66 19.79
C ASN A 463 7.37 -16.66 19.07
N ALA A 464 7.58 -16.36 17.79
CA ALA A 464 6.76 -15.42 17.04
C ALA A 464 5.37 -16.02 16.80
N LEU A 465 4.33 -15.20 17.00
CA LEU A 465 2.95 -15.54 16.60
C LEU A 465 2.93 -15.74 15.08
N ARG A 466 2.82 -17.00 14.65
CA ARG A 466 3.06 -17.39 13.25
C ARG A 466 1.85 -17.18 12.36
N MET A 467 0.65 -17.34 12.92
CA MET A 467 -0.59 -17.26 12.16
C MET A 467 -1.62 -16.41 12.88
N ARG A 468 -2.23 -15.48 12.13
CA ARG A 468 -3.28 -14.61 12.62
C ARG A 468 -4.47 -14.70 11.69
N ILE A 469 -5.65 -15.01 12.23
CA ILE A 469 -6.90 -14.99 11.47
C ILE A 469 -7.87 -13.99 12.10
N HIS A 470 -8.35 -13.06 11.30
CA HIS A 470 -9.40 -12.11 11.65
C HIS A 470 -10.68 -12.54 10.96
N VAL A 471 -11.73 -12.78 11.74
CA VAL A 471 -13.08 -13.11 11.24
C VAL A 471 -13.95 -11.88 11.39
N LEU A 472 -14.59 -11.47 10.29
CA LEU A 472 -15.29 -10.21 10.15
C LEU A 472 -16.81 -10.43 10.24
N ASP A 473 -17.43 -9.81 11.23
CA ASP A 473 -18.89 -9.81 11.39
C ASP A 473 -19.46 -8.48 10.92
N TRP A 474 -20.45 -8.56 10.05
CA TRP A 474 -21.08 -7.42 9.39
C TRP A 474 -22.51 -7.22 9.87
N SER A 475 -22.87 -5.97 10.10
CA SER A 475 -24.25 -5.51 10.23
C SER A 475 -24.66 -4.69 9.01
N GLU A 476 -25.96 -4.64 8.74
CA GLU A 476 -26.53 -3.74 7.74
C GLU A 476 -27.58 -2.85 8.40
N THR A 477 -27.53 -1.56 8.09
CA THR A 477 -28.53 -0.58 8.56
C THR A 477 -28.77 0.43 7.45
N ASN A 478 -30.03 0.63 7.06
CA ASN A 478 -30.41 1.52 5.95
C ASN A 478 -29.67 1.23 4.62
N GLY A 479 -29.45 -0.05 4.31
CA GLY A 479 -28.73 -0.47 3.10
C GLY A 479 -27.22 -0.23 3.13
N LYS A 480 -26.66 0.28 4.24
CA LYS A 480 -25.22 0.46 4.43
C LYS A 480 -24.67 -0.66 5.32
N ALA A 481 -23.67 -1.37 4.80
CA ALA A 481 -22.94 -2.38 5.56
C ALA A 481 -21.88 -1.73 6.46
N SER A 482 -21.77 -2.20 7.69
CA SER A 482 -20.74 -1.79 8.64
C SER A 482 -20.23 -3.01 9.41
N LEU A 483 -18.95 -3.02 9.81
CA LEU A 483 -18.45 -4.06 10.69
C LEU A 483 -19.08 -3.89 12.07
N SER A 484 -19.63 -4.98 12.60
CA SER A 484 -20.20 -5.03 13.95
C SER A 484 -19.21 -5.60 14.96
N ALA A 485 -18.38 -6.56 14.54
CA ALA A 485 -17.34 -7.14 15.38
C ALA A 485 -16.23 -7.79 14.54
N ILE A 486 -15.07 -7.99 15.16
CA ILE A 486 -13.94 -8.73 14.59
C ILE A 486 -13.43 -9.71 15.63
N THR A 487 -13.44 -11.00 15.32
CA THR A 487 -12.84 -12.03 16.19
C THR A 487 -11.47 -12.40 15.66
N THR A 488 -10.43 -12.14 16.43
CA THR A 488 -9.02 -12.38 16.07
C THR A 488 -8.49 -13.62 16.79
N PHE A 489 -7.91 -14.54 16.03
CA PHE A 489 -7.17 -15.71 16.52
C PHE A 489 -5.68 -15.48 16.28
N LEU A 490 -4.89 -15.48 17.35
CA LEU A 490 -3.44 -15.45 17.34
C LEU A 490 -2.94 -16.83 17.76
N VAL A 491 -2.30 -17.56 16.85
CA VAL A 491 -2.00 -18.98 17.05
C VAL A 491 -0.54 -19.27 16.72
N SER A 492 0.13 -19.95 17.65
CA SER A 492 1.47 -20.54 17.47
C SER A 492 1.51 -21.94 18.08
N GLU A 493 2.67 -22.60 17.99
CA GLU A 493 2.91 -23.88 18.65
C GLU A 493 2.81 -23.74 20.18
N THR A 494 3.15 -22.58 20.75
CA THR A 494 3.28 -22.38 22.19
C THR A 494 2.22 -21.46 22.81
N HIS A 495 1.39 -20.82 21.97
CA HIS A 495 0.43 -19.83 22.44
C HIS A 495 -0.83 -19.79 21.56
N VAL A 496 -1.99 -19.67 22.21
CA VAL A 496 -3.28 -19.37 21.57
C VAL A 496 -3.91 -18.20 22.28
N ARG A 497 -4.30 -17.17 21.52
CA ARG A 497 -5.10 -16.04 22.04
C ARG A 497 -6.25 -15.71 21.11
N VAL A 498 -7.43 -15.56 21.68
CA VAL A 498 -8.66 -15.18 20.98
C VAL A 498 -9.13 -13.86 21.55
N MET A 499 -9.32 -12.88 20.68
CA MET A 499 -9.81 -11.55 21.04
C MET A 499 -11.03 -11.20 20.20
N ARG A 500 -11.94 -10.40 20.75
CA ARG A 500 -13.03 -9.80 20.00
C ARG A 500 -12.96 -8.30 20.09
N HIS A 501 -13.12 -7.65 18.95
CA HIS A 501 -13.04 -6.22 18.78
C HIS A 501 -14.39 -5.68 18.33
N HIS A 502 -14.89 -4.63 18.97
CA HIS A 502 -16.13 -3.96 18.60
C HIS A 502 -15.85 -2.50 18.23
N PRO A 503 -16.47 -1.95 17.16
CA PRO A 503 -16.32 -0.54 16.84
C PRO A 503 -16.81 0.32 18.00
N VAL A 504 -15.99 1.29 18.41
CA VAL A 504 -16.35 2.30 19.41
C VAL A 504 -17.47 3.16 18.84
N LYS A 505 -18.62 3.20 19.52
CA LYS A 505 -19.71 4.11 19.17
C LYS A 505 -19.25 5.53 19.42
N ARG A 506 -19.26 6.39 18.38
CA ARG A 506 -18.98 7.82 18.54
C ARG A 506 -20.07 8.43 19.44
N ALA A 507 -19.65 9.09 20.51
CA ALA A 507 -20.51 9.93 21.35
C ALA A 507 -20.92 11.20 20.61
#